data_AF-A0A1E3IJL3-F1
#
_entry.id   AF-A0A1E3IJL3-F1
#
_cell.length_a   1.000
_cell.length_b   1.000
_cell.length_c   1.000
_cell.angle_alpha   90.00
_cell.angle_beta   90.00
_cell.angle_gamma   90.00
#
_symmetry.space_group_name_H-M   'P 1'
#
loop_
_entity.id
_entity.type
_entity.pdbx_description
1 polymer ?
#
loop_
_entity_poly.entity_id
_entity_poly.type
_entity_poly.pdbx_seq_one_letter_code
_entity_poly.pdbx_strand_id
1 'polypeptide(L)'
;MPDSDEQTRLISEEATRVAERFMGTIDANMAASGFETPTFPESYDIVVKTVTDWVQTAIEAEVNEEHNENWKLEDSLTNVDVRARAIGLSVSGEVLVWNAKVDGDGWSLTIKTPLIELPQA
;
A
#
# COMPACT_ATOMS: atom_id res chain seq x y z
N MET A 1 -1.21 -26.02 8.49
CA MET A 1 -0.94 -25.03 7.44
C MET A 1 -2.29 -24.49 7.00
N PRO A 2 -2.48 -23.17 6.93
CA PRO A 2 -3.68 -22.61 6.32
C PRO A 2 -3.82 -23.13 4.89
N ASP A 3 -5.06 -23.23 4.41
CA ASP A 3 -5.30 -23.53 3.00
C ASP A 3 -4.66 -22.43 2.14
N SER A 4 -4.11 -22.77 0.96
CA SER A 4 -3.54 -21.78 0.03
C SER A 4 -4.57 -20.70 -0.32
N ASP A 5 -5.84 -21.07 -0.38
CA ASP A 5 -6.95 -20.15 -0.63
C ASP A 5 -7.23 -19.25 0.59
N GLU A 6 -7.08 -19.78 1.80
CA GLU A 6 -7.23 -19.01 3.04
C GLU A 6 -6.11 -17.98 3.20
N GLN A 7 -4.86 -18.37 2.92
CA GLN A 7 -3.71 -17.48 2.93
C GLN A 7 -3.90 -16.33 1.93
N THR A 8 -4.24 -16.66 0.67
CA THR A 8 -4.45 -15.66 -0.38
C THR A 8 -5.54 -14.66 0.02
N ARG A 9 -6.65 -15.16 0.59
CA ARG A 9 -7.74 -14.31 1.08
C ARG A 9 -7.28 -13.38 2.21
N LEU A 10 -6.57 -13.89 3.22
CA LEU A 10 -6.12 -13.09 4.36
C LEU A 10 -5.12 -12.00 3.95
N ILE A 11 -4.18 -12.32 3.04
CA ILE A 11 -3.24 -11.35 2.48
C ILE A 11 -3.99 -10.25 1.74
N SER A 12 -4.97 -10.63 0.90
CA SER A 12 -5.77 -9.67 0.13
C SER A 12 -6.60 -8.75 1.03
N GLU A 13 -7.25 -9.29 2.07
CA GLU A 13 -8.02 -8.51 3.04
C GLU A 13 -7.16 -7.49 3.78
N GLU A 14 -5.96 -7.91 4.23
CA GLU A 14 -5.03 -7.01 4.91
C GLU A 14 -4.48 -5.95 3.96
N ALA A 15 -4.13 -6.32 2.72
CA ALA A 15 -3.65 -5.40 1.71
C ALA A 15 -4.66 -4.29 1.39
N THR A 16 -5.95 -4.65 1.21
CA THR A 16 -7.02 -3.67 1.00
C THR A 16 -7.18 -2.75 2.21
N ARG A 17 -7.21 -3.32 3.43
CA ARG A 17 -7.34 -2.53 4.67
C ARG A 17 -6.23 -1.50 4.83
N VAL A 18 -4.98 -1.90 4.56
CA VAL A 18 -3.82 -1.01 4.65
C VAL A 18 -3.85 0.05 3.56
N ALA A 19 -4.23 -0.32 2.33
CA ALA A 19 -4.35 0.63 1.22
C ALA A 19 -5.40 1.71 1.52
N GLU A 20 -6.59 1.34 1.99
CA GLU A 20 -7.63 2.28 2.38
C GLU A 20 -7.16 3.24 3.48
N ARG A 21 -6.40 2.74 4.48
CA ARG A 21 -5.80 3.60 5.51
C ARG A 21 -4.79 4.58 4.91
N PHE A 22 -3.95 4.12 3.98
CA PHE A 22 -2.95 4.96 3.34
C PHE A 22 -3.59 6.04 2.44
N MET A 23 -4.73 5.75 1.81
CA MET A 23 -5.52 6.75 1.09
C MET A 23 -5.93 7.91 1.99
N GLY A 24 -6.34 7.64 3.24
CA GLY A 24 -6.59 8.69 4.22
C GLY A 24 -5.37 9.57 4.51
N THR A 25 -4.16 9.00 4.43
CA THR A 25 -2.90 9.77 4.54
C THR A 25 -2.65 10.64 3.31
N ILE A 26 -2.94 10.13 2.11
CA ILE A 26 -2.85 10.91 0.87
C ILE A 26 -3.83 12.08 0.93
N ASP A 27 -5.10 11.83 1.24
CA ASP A 27 -6.15 12.85 1.33
C ASP A 27 -5.80 13.95 2.35
N ALA A 28 -5.31 13.56 3.52
CA ALA A 28 -4.87 14.51 4.54
C ALA A 28 -3.69 15.37 4.08
N ASN A 29 -2.71 14.78 3.37
CA ASN A 29 -1.58 15.54 2.81
C ASN A 29 -2.02 16.50 1.70
N MET A 30 -2.98 16.10 0.86
CA MET A 30 -3.51 16.94 -0.20
C MET A 30 -4.26 18.14 0.37
N ALA A 31 -5.15 17.90 1.33
CA ALA A 31 -5.88 18.95 2.03
C ALA A 31 -4.93 19.93 2.76
N ALA A 32 -3.90 19.42 3.44
CA ALA A 32 -2.91 20.25 4.12
C ALA A 32 -2.08 21.12 3.16
N SER A 33 -1.93 20.68 1.90
CA SER A 33 -1.23 21.40 0.85
C SER A 33 -2.13 22.43 0.13
N GLY A 34 -3.38 22.59 0.57
CA GLY A 34 -4.33 23.55 0.00
C GLY A 34 -5.02 23.08 -1.28
N PHE A 35 -4.86 21.80 -1.63
CA PHE A 35 -5.62 21.19 -2.72
C PHE A 35 -6.98 20.72 -2.18
N GLU A 36 -8.04 20.92 -2.97
CA GLU A 36 -9.28 20.19 -2.74
C GLU A 36 -8.96 18.69 -2.81
N THR A 37 -9.52 17.90 -1.89
CA THR A 37 -9.35 16.45 -1.91
C THR A 37 -9.67 15.95 -3.31
N PRO A 38 -8.78 15.21 -3.98
CA PRO A 38 -8.97 14.87 -5.37
C PRO A 38 -10.31 14.17 -5.59
N THR A 39 -11.29 14.83 -6.20
CA THR A 39 -12.57 14.24 -6.59
C THR A 39 -12.40 13.47 -7.90
N PHE A 40 -11.53 12.47 -7.93
CA PHE A 40 -11.32 11.64 -9.11
C PHE A 40 -11.76 10.21 -8.80
N PRO A 41 -13.05 9.85 -8.94
CA PRO A 41 -13.51 8.50 -8.63
C PRO A 41 -12.74 7.42 -9.41
N GLU A 42 -12.45 7.64 -10.70
CA GLU A 42 -11.72 6.66 -11.52
C GLU A 42 -10.22 6.58 -11.19
N SER A 43 -9.60 7.71 -10.86
CA SER A 43 -8.18 7.76 -10.47
C SER A 43 -7.95 7.25 -9.05
N TYR A 44 -8.93 7.43 -8.16
CA TYR A 44 -8.92 6.93 -6.79
C TYR A 44 -8.87 5.41 -6.78
N ASP A 45 -9.66 4.74 -7.62
CA ASP A 45 -9.64 3.29 -7.77
C ASP A 45 -8.27 2.77 -8.27
N ILE A 46 -7.60 3.49 -9.18
CA ILE A 46 -6.26 3.14 -9.67
C ILE A 46 -5.22 3.29 -8.56
N VAL A 47 -5.28 4.36 -7.77
CA VAL A 47 -4.36 4.59 -6.65
C VAL A 47 -4.57 3.52 -5.57
N VAL A 48 -5.82 3.27 -5.17
CA VAL A 48 -6.18 2.22 -4.20
C VAL A 48 -5.66 0.86 -4.67
N LYS A 49 -5.92 0.50 -5.94
CA LYS A 49 -5.45 -0.76 -6.50
C LYS A 49 -3.91 -0.86 -6.48
N THR A 50 -3.23 0.20 -6.89
CA THR A 50 -1.77 0.22 -6.94
C THR A 50 -1.15 0.08 -5.54
N VAL A 51 -1.70 0.77 -4.55
CA VAL A 51 -1.26 0.65 -3.15
C VAL A 51 -1.59 -0.74 -2.60
N THR A 52 -2.76 -1.31 -2.94
CA THR A 52 -3.13 -2.68 -2.56
C THR A 52 -2.13 -3.67 -3.12
N ASP A 53 -1.76 -3.56 -4.40
CA ASP A 53 -0.78 -4.42 -5.05
C ASP A 53 0.61 -4.31 -4.39
N TRP A 54 1.03 -3.10 -3.98
CA TRP A 54 2.28 -2.91 -3.22
C TRP A 54 2.26 -3.67 -1.89
N VAL A 55 1.18 -3.53 -1.12
CA VAL A 55 1.06 -4.17 0.20
C VAL A 55 0.99 -5.68 0.04
N GLN A 56 0.16 -6.18 -0.89
CA GLN A 56 0.03 -7.60 -1.17
C GLN A 56 1.37 -8.21 -1.58
N THR A 57 2.09 -7.59 -2.53
CA THR A 57 3.41 -8.07 -2.96
C THR A 57 4.40 -8.11 -1.80
N ALA A 58 4.34 -7.13 -0.89
CA ALA A 58 5.24 -7.05 0.25
C ALA A 58 4.96 -8.15 1.29
N ILE A 59 3.69 -8.38 1.61
CA ILE A 59 3.27 -9.48 2.49
C ILE A 59 3.60 -10.83 1.86
N GLU A 60 3.35 -11.02 0.57
CA GLU A 60 3.70 -12.25 -0.14
C GLU A 60 5.20 -12.51 -0.12
N ALA A 61 6.03 -11.47 -0.29
CA ALA A 61 7.47 -11.60 -0.17
C ALA A 61 7.86 -12.07 1.24
N GLU A 62 7.31 -11.43 2.28
CA GLU A 62 7.56 -11.79 3.68
C GLU A 62 7.14 -13.23 4.00
N VAL A 63 5.95 -13.64 3.56
CA VAL A 63 5.43 -15.00 3.80
C VAL A 63 6.32 -16.08 3.14
N ASN A 64 6.97 -15.73 2.04
CA ASN A 64 7.87 -16.63 1.32
C ASN A 64 9.34 -16.55 1.80
N GLU A 65 9.69 -15.65 2.73
CA GLU A 65 11.02 -15.62 3.34
C GLU A 65 11.24 -16.81 4.29
N GLU A 66 12.50 -17.16 4.50
CA GLU A 66 12.86 -18.24 5.43
C GLU A 66 12.80 -17.72 6.87
N HIS A 67 11.79 -18.20 7.61
CA HIS A 67 11.58 -17.87 9.01
C HIS A 67 11.89 -19.03 9.94
N ASN A 68 11.89 -18.74 11.25
CA ASN A 68 11.98 -19.79 12.26
C ASN A 68 10.70 -20.67 12.28
N GLU A 69 10.80 -21.87 12.84
CA GLU A 69 9.72 -22.87 12.85
C GLU A 69 8.42 -22.46 13.56
N ASN A 70 8.44 -21.39 14.35
CA ASN A 70 7.26 -20.89 15.08
C ASN A 70 6.56 -19.74 14.36
N TRP A 71 7.13 -19.23 13.26
CA TRP A 71 6.55 -18.16 12.47
C TRP A 71 5.28 -18.63 11.76
N LYS A 72 4.24 -17.81 11.83
CA LYS A 72 2.94 -18.06 11.23
C LYS A 72 2.59 -16.94 10.26
N LEU A 73 1.57 -17.19 9.45
CA LEU A 73 1.02 -16.19 8.53
C LEU A 73 0.63 -14.90 9.26
N GLU A 74 0.04 -15.02 10.45
CA GLU A 74 -0.40 -13.87 11.25
C GLU A 74 0.76 -12.95 11.66
N ASP A 75 1.97 -13.50 11.82
CA ASP A 75 3.16 -12.71 12.13
C ASP A 75 3.52 -11.80 10.94
N SER A 76 3.45 -12.31 9.70
CA SER A 76 3.64 -11.53 8.47
C SER A 76 2.58 -10.44 8.25
N LEU A 77 1.37 -10.61 8.83
CA LEU A 77 0.26 -9.64 8.74
C LEU A 77 0.26 -8.63 9.89
N THR A 78 1.15 -8.78 10.87
CA THR A 78 1.14 -7.94 12.06
C THR A 78 1.74 -6.57 11.78
N ASN A 79 1.03 -5.52 12.22
CA ASN A 79 1.44 -4.11 12.13
C ASN A 79 1.79 -3.62 10.72
N VAL A 80 1.14 -4.17 9.69
CA VAL A 80 1.38 -3.72 8.31
C VAL A 80 0.95 -2.26 8.11
N ASP A 81 1.83 -1.47 7.51
CA ASP A 81 1.60 -0.06 7.18
C ASP A 81 2.33 0.36 5.91
N VAL A 82 1.82 1.40 5.25
CA VAL A 82 2.48 2.07 4.13
C VAL A 82 2.94 3.44 4.61
N ARG A 83 4.24 3.71 4.44
CA ARG A 83 4.82 5.02 4.72
C ARG A 83 5.46 5.58 3.47
N ALA A 84 5.35 6.88 3.29
CA ALA A 84 6.02 7.60 2.22
C ALA A 84 6.86 8.74 2.81
N ARG A 85 7.97 9.08 2.14
CA ARG A 85 8.79 10.23 2.53
C ARG A 85 8.12 11.55 2.15
N ALA A 86 7.43 11.57 1.02
CA ALA A 86 6.67 12.72 0.55
C ALA A 86 5.47 12.24 -0.27
N ILE A 87 4.42 13.05 -0.28
CA ILE A 87 3.22 12.87 -1.10
C ILE A 87 2.93 14.24 -1.73
N GLY A 88 2.58 14.27 -3.01
CA GLY A 88 2.33 15.51 -3.74
C GLY A 88 1.51 15.29 -5.00
N LEU A 89 1.36 16.35 -5.79
CA LEU A 89 0.70 16.31 -7.08
C LEU A 89 1.66 16.68 -8.20
N SER A 90 1.56 15.98 -9.32
CA SER A 90 2.20 16.39 -10.56
C SER A 90 1.48 17.60 -11.16
N VAL A 91 2.12 18.26 -12.14
CA VAL A 91 1.51 19.35 -12.91
C VAL A 91 0.28 18.87 -13.68
N SER A 92 0.22 17.57 -14.01
CA SER A 92 -0.89 16.87 -14.65
C SER A 92 -2.01 16.47 -13.68
N GLY A 93 -1.86 16.71 -12.37
CA GLY A 93 -2.84 16.34 -11.34
C GLY A 93 -2.69 14.90 -10.82
N GLU A 94 -1.55 14.26 -11.04
CA GLU A 94 -1.30 12.86 -10.61
C GLU A 94 -0.77 12.82 -9.18
N VAL A 95 -1.19 11.81 -8.41
CA VAL A 95 -0.67 11.62 -7.05
C VAL A 95 0.73 11.02 -7.12
N LEU A 96 1.70 11.80 -6.64
CA LEU A 96 3.09 11.40 -6.55
C LEU A 96 3.38 10.94 -5.13
N VAL A 97 3.69 9.66 -4.96
CA VAL A 97 4.20 9.11 -3.71
C VAL A 97 5.72 8.93 -3.87
N TRP A 98 6.53 9.40 -2.93
CA TRP A 98 7.99 9.26 -3.02
C TRP A 98 8.56 8.42 -1.90
N ASN A 99 9.44 7.48 -2.28
CA ASN A 99 10.08 6.53 -1.36
C ASN A 99 9.05 5.81 -0.48
N ALA A 100 8.02 5.26 -1.12
CA ALA A 100 7.04 4.44 -0.43
C ALA A 100 7.72 3.18 0.12
N LYS A 101 7.33 2.79 1.33
CA LYS A 101 7.73 1.57 2.01
C LYS A 101 6.49 0.91 2.58
N VAL A 102 6.43 -0.41 2.43
CA VAL A 102 5.51 -1.25 3.20
C VAL A 102 6.33 -1.82 4.34
N ASP A 103 5.88 -1.61 5.57
CA ASP A 103 6.52 -2.14 6.77
C ASP A 103 5.55 -3.08 7.47
N GLY A 104 6.07 -4.12 8.09
CA GLY A 104 5.35 -4.96 9.06
C GLY A 104 6.20 -5.19 10.29
N ASP A 105 5.78 -6.08 11.19
CA ASP A 105 6.50 -6.32 12.44
C ASP A 105 7.85 -7.03 12.19
N GLY A 106 8.94 -6.25 12.15
CA GLY A 106 10.29 -6.75 11.94
C GLY A 106 10.75 -6.81 10.48
N TRP A 107 9.89 -6.48 9.51
CA TRP A 107 10.21 -6.52 8.09
C TRP A 107 9.81 -5.23 7.34
N SER A 108 10.42 -5.00 6.18
CA SER A 108 10.26 -3.77 5.41
C SER A 108 10.58 -3.99 3.93
N LEU A 109 9.67 -3.60 3.04
CA LEU A 109 9.88 -3.59 1.60
C LEU A 109 9.85 -2.15 1.05
N THR A 110 10.92 -1.73 0.40
CA THR A 110 10.96 -0.45 -0.31
C THR A 110 10.38 -0.59 -1.71
N ILE A 111 9.37 0.23 -2.02
CA ILE A 111 8.73 0.26 -3.33
C ILE A 111 9.62 1.03 -4.31
N LYS A 112 10.10 0.32 -5.34
CA LYS A 112 11.04 0.86 -6.33
C LYS A 112 10.40 1.83 -7.33
N THR A 113 9.09 1.75 -7.53
CA THR A 113 8.34 2.60 -8.47
C THR A 113 7.15 3.24 -7.76
N PRO A 114 7.35 4.29 -6.95
CA PRO A 114 6.26 4.87 -6.15
C PRO A 114 5.41 5.89 -6.94
N LEU A 115 5.62 5.99 -8.27
CA LEU A 115 4.84 6.84 -9.15
C LEU A 115 3.50 6.17 -9.49
N ILE A 116 2.39 6.83 -9.17
CA ILE A 116 1.05 6.40 -9.60
C ILE A 116 0.59 7.39 -10.67
N GLU A 117 0.71 7.00 -11.93
CA GLU A 117 0.26 7.79 -13.07
C GLU A 117 -1.27 7.65 -13.22
N LEU A 118 -1.96 8.77 -13.36
CA LEU A 118 -3.40 8.78 -13.61
C LEU A 118 -3.65 8.86 -15.11
N PRO A 119 -4.66 8.14 -15.66
CA PRO A 119 -5.03 8.30 -17.05
C PRO A 119 -5.47 9.75 -17.29
N GLN A 120 -4.93 10.37 -18.34
CA GLN A 120 -5.36 11.70 -18.76
C GLN A 120 -6.78 11.59 -19.33
N ALA A 121 -7.68 12.45 -18.82
CA ALA A 121 -9.03 12.63 -19.37
C ALA A 121 -9.00 13.25 -20.77
#